data_AF-A0A7W4K3T2-F1
#
_entry.id   AF-A0A7W4K3T2-F1
#
_cell.length_a   1.000
_cell.length_b   1.000
_cell.length_c   1.000
_cell.angle_alpha   90.00
_cell.angle_beta   90.00
_cell.angle_gamma   90.00
#
_symmetry.space_group_name_H-M   'P 1'
#
loop_
_entity.id
_entity.type
_entity.pdbx_description
1 polymer ?
#
loop_
_entity_poly.entity_id
_entity_poly.type
_entity_poly.pdbx_seq_one_letter_code
_entity_poly.pdbx_strand_id
1 'polypeptide(L)'
;MTTLRITEIPDEKPVRMTVDLPADLHRDLVAYAALVSQNGQSVDPVRLVPHMIRGFIASDRGFRKLRQSAQKATVRTRLPAVPEN
;
A
#
# COMPACT_ATOMS: atom_id res chain seq x y z
N MET A 1 -15.44 19.15 1.65
CA MET A 1 -14.84 18.96 0.32
C MET A 1 -14.10 17.64 0.31
N THR A 2 -14.56 16.68 -0.48
CA THR A 2 -14.08 15.29 -0.50
C THR A 2 -12.98 15.13 -1.53
N THR A 3 -11.73 15.26 -1.10
CA THR A 3 -10.56 15.08 -1.96
C THR A 3 -10.18 13.59 -1.98
N LEU A 4 -10.15 13.00 -3.18
CA LEU A 4 -9.73 11.61 -3.36
C LEU A 4 -8.21 11.47 -3.12
N ARG A 5 -7.80 10.38 -2.48
CA ARG A 5 -6.41 10.18 -1.99
C ARG A 5 -5.43 9.67 -3.04
N ILE A 6 -5.89 9.34 -4.25
CA ILE A 6 -5.05 8.78 -5.31
C ILE A 6 -5.01 9.80 -6.45
N THR A 7 -3.82 10.33 -6.73
CA THR A 7 -3.59 11.32 -7.78
C THR A 7 -2.67 10.82 -8.89
N GLU A 8 -1.75 9.88 -8.62
CA GLU A 8 -0.78 9.34 -9.60
C GLU A 8 -0.41 7.88 -9.32
N ILE A 9 -0.09 7.14 -10.40
CA ILE A 9 0.25 5.70 -10.39
C ILE A 9 1.76 5.51 -10.65
N PRO A 10 2.60 5.23 -9.63
CA PRO A 10 4.01 4.88 -9.83
C PRO A 10 4.23 3.53 -10.55
N ASP A 11 5.23 3.49 -11.44
CA ASP A 11 5.65 2.31 -12.21
C ASP A 11 6.80 1.57 -11.48
N GLU A 12 6.47 0.49 -10.77
CA GLU A 12 7.41 -0.35 -10.02
C GLU A 12 7.34 -1.81 -10.51
N LYS A 13 8.44 -2.59 -10.38
CA LYS A 13 8.46 -4.02 -10.78
C LYS A 13 7.35 -4.80 -10.04
N PRO A 14 6.32 -5.30 -10.75
CA PRO A 14 5.14 -5.85 -10.09
C PRO A 14 5.39 -7.27 -9.59
N VAL A 15 4.90 -7.56 -8.38
CA VAL A 15 4.75 -8.94 -7.87
C VAL A 15 3.29 -9.34 -8.08
N ARG A 16 3.05 -10.44 -8.81
CA ARG A 16 1.69 -10.95 -9.04
C ARG A 16 1.17 -11.66 -7.79
N MET A 17 -0.02 -11.27 -7.35
CA MET A 17 -0.74 -11.87 -6.23
C MET A 17 -2.21 -11.98 -6.62
N THR A 18 -2.83 -13.14 -6.39
CA THR A 18 -4.26 -13.36 -6.58
C THR A 18 -4.98 -13.18 -5.25
N VAL A 19 -6.07 -12.43 -5.25
CA VAL A 19 -6.91 -12.18 -4.06
C VAL A 19 -8.37 -12.31 -4.43
N ASP A 20 -9.15 -12.94 -3.54
CA ASP A 20 -10.60 -12.97 -3.68
C ASP A 20 -11.20 -11.74 -2.99
N LEU A 21 -12.08 -11.03 -3.71
CA LEU A 21 -12.79 -9.87 -3.18
C LEU A 21 -14.26 -10.22 -2.93
N PRO A 22 -14.85 -9.80 -1.80
CA PRO A 22 -16.29 -9.78 -1.63
C PRO A 22 -16.99 -9.02 -2.77
N ALA A 23 -18.18 -9.48 -3.16
CA ALA A 23 -18.89 -8.96 -4.33
C ALA A 23 -19.31 -7.49 -4.17
N ASP A 24 -19.66 -7.08 -2.96
CA ASP A 24 -19.94 -5.69 -2.57
C ASP A 24 -18.69 -4.82 -2.73
N LEU A 25 -17.54 -5.27 -2.22
CA LEU A 25 -16.28 -4.53 -2.35
C LEU A 25 -15.85 -4.35 -3.81
N HIS A 26 -16.05 -5.36 -4.66
CA HIS A 26 -15.77 -5.24 -6.09
C HIS A 26 -16.67 -4.17 -6.75
N ARG A 27 -17.97 -4.13 -6.42
CA ARG A 27 -18.91 -3.12 -6.93
C ARG A 27 -18.49 -1.71 -6.51
N ASP A 28 -18.12 -1.54 -5.25
CA ASP A 28 -17.65 -0.25 -4.73
C ASP A 28 -16.35 0.18 -5.41
N LEU A 29 -15.43 -0.75 -5.67
CA LEU A 29 -14.17 -0.46 -6.36
C LEU A 29 -14.41 -0.01 -7.81
N VAL A 30 -15.35 -0.64 -8.51
CA VAL A 30 -15.78 -0.23 -9.86
C VAL A 30 -16.37 1.18 -9.84
N ALA A 31 -17.27 1.46 -8.89
CA ALA A 31 -17.87 2.78 -8.74
C ALA A 31 -16.81 3.85 -8.41
N TYR A 32 -15.88 3.52 -7.51
CA TYR A 32 -14.77 4.40 -7.15
C TYR A 32 -13.87 4.71 -8.35
N ALA A 33 -13.54 3.70 -9.17
CA ALA A 33 -12.76 3.87 -10.39
C ALA A 33 -13.43 4.83 -11.38
N ALA A 34 -14.74 4.72 -11.55
CA ALA A 34 -15.52 5.62 -12.41
C ALA A 34 -15.46 7.09 -11.93
N LEU A 35 -15.39 7.32 -10.62
CA LEU A 35 -15.29 8.66 -10.03
C LEU A 35 -13.88 9.26 -10.11
N VAL A 36 -12.84 8.43 -10.10
CA VAL A 36 -11.43 8.86 -10.19
C VAL A 36 -11.04 9.28 -11.61
N SER A 37 -11.77 8.84 -12.64
CA SER A 37 -11.56 9.21 -14.04
C SER A 37 -11.77 10.71 -14.30
N GLN A 38 -10.78 11.55 -13.96
CA GLN A 38 -10.86 13.02 -14.07
C GLN A 38 -10.68 13.54 -15.51
N ASN A 39 -10.18 12.74 -16.45
CA ASN A 39 -9.85 13.18 -17.82
C ASN A 39 -10.47 12.28 -18.92
N GLY A 40 -11.61 11.63 -18.64
CA GLY A 40 -12.28 10.75 -19.61
C GLY A 40 -11.55 9.43 -19.92
N GLN A 41 -10.44 9.15 -19.22
CA GLN A 41 -9.75 7.86 -19.30
C GLN A 41 -10.34 6.92 -18.26
N SER A 42 -10.94 5.82 -18.74
CA SER A 42 -11.42 4.74 -17.87
C SER A 42 -10.25 4.19 -17.06
N VAL A 43 -10.36 4.26 -15.73
CA VAL A 43 -9.38 3.64 -14.83
C VAL A 43 -9.81 2.21 -14.57
N ASP A 44 -8.91 1.26 -14.83
CA ASP A 44 -9.12 -0.14 -14.43
C ASP A 44 -9.17 -0.22 -12.89
N PRO A 45 -10.27 -0.72 -12.29
CA PRO A 45 -10.40 -0.89 -10.85
C PRO A 45 -9.24 -1.65 -10.21
N VAL A 46 -8.67 -2.63 -10.91
CA VAL A 46 -7.54 -3.45 -10.42
C VAL A 46 -6.29 -2.59 -10.23
N ARG A 47 -6.09 -1.57 -11.08
CA ARG A 47 -4.94 -0.66 -10.96
C ARG A 47 -5.00 0.21 -9.71
N LEU A 48 -6.18 0.39 -9.11
CA LEU A 48 -6.32 1.19 -7.88
C LEU A 48 -5.85 0.43 -6.64
N VAL A 49 -5.99 -0.91 -6.64
CA VAL A 49 -5.72 -1.76 -5.47
C VAL A 49 -4.31 -1.55 -4.91
N PRO A 50 -3.22 -1.57 -5.72
CA PRO A 50 -1.88 -1.32 -5.19
C PRO A 50 -1.72 0.07 -4.56
N HIS A 51 -2.33 1.12 -5.12
CA HIS A 51 -2.25 2.48 -4.58
C HIS A 51 -3.03 2.63 -3.28
N MET A 52 -4.22 2.02 -3.21
CA MET A 52 -5.03 2.01 -1.99
C MET A 52 -4.28 1.30 -0.85
N ILE A 53 -3.71 0.13 -1.12
CA ILE A 53 -2.93 -0.63 -0.13
C ILE A 53 -1.69 0.17 0.31
N ARG A 54 -0.96 0.77 -0.63
CA ARG A 54 0.20 1.62 -0.32
C ARG A 54 -0.19 2.79 0.59
N GLY A 55 -1.27 3.49 0.24
CA GLY A 55 -1.79 4.61 1.03
C GLY A 55 -2.21 4.17 2.44
N PHE A 56 -2.89 3.03 2.55
CA PHE A 56 -3.28 2.44 3.83
C PHE A 56 -2.06 2.16 4.70
N ILE A 57 -1.09 1.38 4.20
CA ILE A 57 0.15 1.00 4.91
C ILE A 57 0.94 2.24 5.34
N ALA A 58 1.06 3.25 4.46
CA ALA A 58 1.79 4.48 4.77
C ALA A 58 1.11 5.33 5.86
N SER A 59 -0.23 5.27 5.94
CA SER A 59 -1.02 6.06 6.89
C SER A 59 -1.19 5.40 8.27
N ASP A 60 -1.03 4.08 8.36
CA ASP A 60 -1.20 3.34 9.61
C ASP A 60 -0.05 3.63 10.60
N ARG A 61 -0.35 4.45 11.62
CA ARG A 61 0.62 4.81 12.67
C ARG A 61 1.03 3.61 13.53
N GLY A 62 0.11 2.68 13.79
CA GLY A 62 0.37 1.47 14.57
C GLY A 62 1.39 0.60 13.85
N PHE A 63 1.13 0.34 12.57
CA PHE A 63 2.06 -0.36 11.69
C PHE A 63 3.44 0.31 11.65
N ARG A 64 3.48 1.65 11.47
CA ARG A 64 4.73 2.41 11.44
C ARG A 64 5.56 2.25 12.72
N LYS A 65 4.93 2.33 13.90
CA LYS A 65 5.61 2.15 15.19
C LYS A 65 6.19 0.74 15.33
N LEU A 66 5.39 -0.29 15.04
CA LEU A 66 5.82 -1.69 15.15
C LEU A 66 6.95 -2.01 14.18
N ARG A 67 6.85 -1.55 12.92
CA ARG A 67 7.90 -1.73 11.91
C ARG A 67 9.22 -1.10 12.33
N GLN A 68 9.19 0.11 12.90
CA GLN A 68 10.41 0.78 13.39
C GLN A 68 11.05 0.00 14.55
N SER A 69 10.24 -0.50 15.50
CA SER A 69 10.73 -1.31 16.61
C SER A 69 11.35 -2.63 16.14
N ALA A 70 10.71 -3.31 15.19
CA ALA A 70 11.23 -4.52 14.58
C ALA A 70 12.56 -4.28 13.82
N GLN A 71 12.65 -3.17 13.07
CA GLN A 71 13.89 -2.78 12.38
C GLN A 71 15.04 -2.56 13.38
N LYS A 72 14.77 -1.89 14.52
CA LYS A 72 15.76 -1.68 15.59
C LYS A 72 16.20 -2.99 16.24
N ALA A 73 15.29 -3.94 16.43
CA ALA A 73 15.63 -5.27 16.96
C ALA A 73 16.56 -6.03 16.00
N THR A 74 16.25 -6.06 14.69
CA THR A 74 17.06 -6.73 13.68
C THR A 74 18.48 -6.14 13.56
N VAL A 75 18.64 -4.82 13.70
CA VAL A 75 19.97 -4.17 13.68
C VAL A 75 20.78 -4.55 14.92
N ARG A 76 20.15 -4.61 16.10
CA ARG A 76 20.83 -5.01 17.35
C ARG A 76 21.32 -6.45 17.33
N THR A 77 20.59 -7.36 16.70
CA THR A 77 20.99 -8.77 16.59
C THR A 77 22.12 -8.99 15.55
N ARG A 78 22.35 -8.04 14.64
CA ARG A 78 23.40 -8.14 13.60
C ARG A 78 24.74 -7.51 13.97
N LEU A 79 24.85 -6.83 15.12
CA LEU A 79 26.14 -6.33 15.57
C LEU A 79 26.95 -7.50 16.17
N PRO A 80 28.12 -7.87 15.60
CA PRO A 80 28.93 -8.92 16.20
C PRO A 80 29.44 -8.41 17.55
N ALA A 81 29.24 -9.20 18.61
CA ALA A 81 30.01 -9.05 19.82
C ALA A 81 31.48 -9.21 19.41
N VAL A 82 32.23 -8.10 19.41
CA VAL A 82 33.68 -8.14 19.27
C VAL A 82 34.18 -8.73 20.59
N PRO A 83 34.76 -9.95 20.60
CA PRO A 83 35.44 -10.40 21.80
C PRO A 83 36.73 -9.57 21.93
N GLU A 84 36.84 -8.83 23.02
CA GLU A 84 38.11 -8.24 23.43
C GLU A 84 39.07 -9.37 23.80
N ASN A 85 40.14 -9.54 23.02
CA ASN A 85 41.35 -10.22 23.46
C ASN A 85 42.58 -9.67 22.76
#